data_AF-A0A7S1VJR9-F1
#
_entry.id   AF-A0A7S1VJR9-F1
#
_cell.length_a   1.000
_cell.length_b   1.000
_cell.length_c   1.000
_cell.angle_alpha   90.00
_cell.angle_beta   90.00
_cell.angle_gamma   90.00
#
_symmetry.space_group_name_H-M   'P 1'
#
loop_
_entity.id
_entity.type
_entity.pdbx_description
1 polymer ?
#
loop_
_entity_poly.entity_id
_entity_poly.type
_entity_poly.pdbx_seq_one_letter_code
_entity_poly.pdbx_strand_id
1 'polypeptide(L)'
;NINQLYATNVRFYDALMKTSRSWHDATSTIGDLFLAAVPKFAAYYPAYFVNFDSSNDLLNRRLRSNDKFRQLCDEIKREPECNNLDVISFLIQPIQRLPRYALLLDQLVAVTPHDHPDAPYLLAAVRQARALVEHINSHMRTRSTLAKIARELGSSCSMPLLDAPFRSFVGRFDLVDVPKGSFILTSDLVIITIKGKARALWPVHLMWASVMDPTPDSPGEAVAGDGASDGGSVTY
;
A
#
# COMPACT_ATOMS: atom_id res chain seq x y z
N ASN A 1 -6.84 -13.05 0.84
CA ASN A 1 -6.10 -13.73 1.94
C ASN A 1 -6.94 -13.81 3.23
N ILE A 2 -8.24 -14.11 3.14
CA ILE A 2 -9.14 -14.11 4.31
C ILE A 2 -8.79 -15.20 5.33
N ASN A 3 -8.33 -16.37 4.86
CA ASN A 3 -7.96 -17.49 5.74
C ASN A 3 -6.77 -17.15 6.64
N GLN A 4 -5.76 -16.44 6.11
CA GLN A 4 -4.61 -16.00 6.90
C GLN A 4 -5.01 -14.96 7.95
N LEU A 5 -5.91 -14.03 7.59
CA LEU A 5 -6.47 -13.07 8.54
C LEU A 5 -7.27 -13.76 9.63
N TYR A 6 -8.13 -14.70 9.26
CA TYR A 6 -8.93 -15.47 10.21
C TYR A 6 -8.04 -16.22 11.20
N ALA A 7 -7.07 -17.00 10.70
CA ALA A 7 -6.16 -17.76 11.56
C ALA A 7 -5.34 -16.85 12.50
N THR A 8 -4.94 -15.67 12.05
CA THR A 8 -4.21 -14.70 12.87
C THR A 8 -5.11 -14.12 13.97
N ASN A 9 -6.34 -13.74 13.63
CA ASN A 9 -7.29 -13.18 14.61
C ASN A 9 -7.78 -14.22 15.62
N VAL A 10 -7.98 -15.48 15.22
CA VAL A 10 -8.32 -16.58 16.13
C VAL A 10 -7.22 -16.78 17.17
N ARG A 11 -5.95 -16.87 16.73
CA ARG A 11 -4.82 -17.00 17.68
C ARG A 11 -4.73 -15.82 18.64
N PHE A 12 -5.00 -14.61 18.16
CA PHE A 12 -5.02 -13.42 19.01
C PHE A 12 -6.18 -13.46 20.01
N TYR A 13 -7.37 -13.84 19.56
CA TYR A 13 -8.54 -14.03 20.42
C TYR A 13 -8.30 -15.10 21.49
N ASP A 14 -7.72 -16.25 21.14
CA ASP A 14 -7.41 -17.31 22.10
C ASP A 14 -6.44 -16.84 23.19
N ALA A 15 -5.43 -16.04 22.81
CA ALA A 15 -4.51 -15.42 23.76
C ALA A 15 -5.23 -14.45 24.70
N LEU A 16 -6.09 -13.58 24.16
CA LEU A 16 -6.90 -12.64 24.96
C LEU A 16 -7.83 -13.39 25.93
N MET A 17 -8.52 -14.41 25.45
CA MET A 17 -9.44 -15.21 26.27
C MET A 17 -8.70 -15.97 27.36
N LYS A 18 -7.50 -16.48 27.09
CA LYS A 18 -6.67 -17.13 28.09
C LYS A 18 -6.29 -16.16 29.22
N THR A 19 -5.82 -14.96 28.87
CA THR A 19 -5.47 -13.92 29.86
C THR A 19 -6.70 -13.43 30.63
N SER A 20 -7.84 -13.25 29.95
CA SER A 20 -9.09 -12.82 30.58
C SER A 20 -9.61 -13.81 31.64
N ARG A 21 -9.42 -15.12 31.43
CA ARG A 21 -9.83 -16.15 32.39
C ARG A 21 -9.03 -16.16 33.68
N SER A 22 -7.80 -15.65 33.67
CA SER A 22 -6.89 -15.60 34.83
C SER A 22 -6.50 -14.17 35.19
N TRP A 23 -7.43 -13.23 35.00
CA TRP A 23 -7.17 -11.80 35.15
C TRP A 23 -6.93 -11.39 36.61
N HIS A 24 -5.91 -10.56 36.81
CA HIS A 24 -5.53 -9.97 38.08
C HIS A 24 -5.16 -8.50 37.85
N ASP A 25 -5.90 -7.58 38.49
CA ASP A 25 -5.82 -6.12 38.23
C ASP A 25 -4.45 -5.49 38.51
N ALA A 26 -3.58 -6.14 39.28
CA ALA A 26 -2.26 -5.61 39.62
C ALA A 26 -1.12 -6.14 38.73
N THR A 27 -1.34 -7.26 38.02
CA THR A 27 -0.25 -8.00 37.37
C THR A 27 -0.55 -8.44 35.95
N SER A 28 -1.82 -8.48 35.55
CA SER A 28 -2.20 -8.92 34.20
C SER A 28 -1.93 -7.84 33.17
N THR A 29 -1.41 -8.25 32.02
CA THR A 29 -1.10 -7.36 30.91
C THR A 29 -1.84 -7.81 29.66
N ILE A 30 -2.26 -6.84 28.84
CA ILE A 30 -2.87 -7.10 27.54
C ILE A 30 -2.10 -6.38 26.42
N GLY A 31 -1.38 -5.31 26.74
CA GLY A 31 -0.60 -4.55 25.77
C GLY A 31 0.49 -5.40 25.11
N ASP A 32 1.10 -6.32 25.86
CA ASP A 32 2.09 -7.27 25.35
C ASP A 32 1.52 -8.21 24.28
N LEU A 33 0.27 -8.66 24.45
CA LEU A 33 -0.43 -9.46 23.45
C LEU A 33 -0.66 -8.69 22.16
N PHE A 34 -1.03 -7.40 22.27
CA PHE A 34 -1.16 -6.54 21.09
C PHE A 34 0.19 -6.35 20.39
N LEU A 35 1.27 -6.09 21.13
CA LEU A 35 2.62 -5.96 20.57
C LEU A 35 3.06 -7.22 19.81
N ALA A 36 2.74 -8.40 20.34
CA ALA A 36 3.00 -9.67 19.66
C ALA A 36 2.13 -9.90 18.42
N ALA A 37 0.94 -9.30 18.36
CA ALA A 37 0.00 -9.45 17.26
C ALA A 37 0.25 -8.45 16.11
N VAL A 38 0.71 -7.22 16.40
CA VAL A 38 0.88 -6.16 15.40
C VAL A 38 1.75 -6.58 14.20
N PRO A 39 2.92 -7.25 14.35
CA PRO A 39 3.71 -7.68 13.20
C PRO A 39 2.95 -8.63 12.26
N LYS A 40 2.12 -9.52 12.82
CA LYS A 40 1.28 -10.43 12.03
C LYS A 40 0.15 -9.67 11.33
N PHE A 41 -0.42 -8.67 11.99
CA PHE A 41 -1.40 -7.80 11.37
C PHE A 41 -0.80 -7.00 10.21
N ALA A 42 0.41 -6.45 10.39
CA ALA A 42 1.15 -5.76 9.35
C ALA A 42 1.45 -6.65 8.13
N ALA A 43 1.68 -7.95 8.33
CA ALA A 43 1.93 -8.88 7.23
C ALA A 43 0.69 -9.17 6.35
N TYR A 44 -0.51 -9.24 6.94
CA TYR A 44 -1.69 -9.76 6.24
C TYR A 44 -2.76 -8.71 5.92
N TYR A 45 -2.98 -7.72 6.77
CA TYR A 45 -4.04 -6.73 6.54
C TYR A 45 -3.82 -5.86 5.29
N PRO A 46 -2.61 -5.38 4.95
CA PRO A 46 -2.42 -4.54 3.76
C PRO A 46 -2.92 -5.21 2.47
N ALA A 47 -2.61 -6.49 2.27
CA ALA A 47 -3.04 -7.23 1.09
C ALA A 47 -4.57 -7.42 1.03
N TYR A 48 -5.24 -7.54 2.18
CA TYR A 48 -6.71 -7.61 2.21
C TYR A 48 -7.34 -6.28 1.86
N PHE A 49 -6.88 -5.21 2.53
CA PHE A 49 -7.32 -3.84 2.30
C PHE A 49 -7.22 -3.52 0.81
N VAL A 50 -6.05 -3.71 0.21
CA VAL A 50 -5.76 -3.41 -1.20
C VAL A 50 -6.77 -4.00 -2.16
N ASN A 51 -7.20 -5.24 -1.91
CA ASN A 51 -8.08 -5.96 -2.80
C ASN A 51 -9.57 -5.73 -2.50
N PHE A 52 -9.91 -4.99 -1.44
CA PHE A 52 -11.28 -4.82 -0.99
C PHE A 52 -12.15 -4.10 -2.03
N ASP A 53 -11.68 -2.96 -2.56
CA ASP A 53 -12.45 -2.18 -3.55
C ASP A 53 -12.72 -3.01 -4.81
N SER A 54 -11.70 -3.66 -5.36
CA SER A 54 -11.83 -4.57 -6.51
C SER A 54 -12.77 -5.74 -6.23
N SER A 55 -12.72 -6.31 -5.03
CA SER A 55 -13.60 -7.41 -4.62
C SER A 55 -15.05 -6.95 -4.48
N ASN A 56 -15.24 -5.74 -3.94
CA ASN A 56 -16.55 -5.11 -3.80
C ASN A 56 -17.18 -4.79 -5.17
N ASP A 57 -16.40 -4.23 -6.09
CA ASP A 57 -16.86 -3.96 -7.46
C ASP A 57 -17.26 -5.24 -8.19
N LEU A 58 -16.46 -6.32 -8.02
CA LEU A 58 -16.78 -7.63 -8.58
C LEU A 58 -18.06 -8.21 -7.96
N LEU A 59 -18.22 -8.12 -6.64
CA LEU A 59 -19.42 -8.57 -5.94
C LEU A 59 -20.66 -7.84 -6.47
N ASN A 60 -20.62 -6.51 -6.52
CA ASN A 60 -21.71 -5.68 -7.02
C ASN A 60 -22.03 -5.94 -8.49
N ARG A 61 -21.03 -6.25 -9.31
CA ARG A 61 -21.23 -6.65 -10.71
C ARG A 61 -21.96 -7.99 -10.79
N ARG A 62 -21.55 -8.98 -9.99
CA ARG A 62 -22.16 -10.32 -9.97
C ARG A 62 -23.57 -10.33 -9.41
N LEU A 63 -23.85 -9.55 -8.37
CA LEU A 63 -25.22 -9.37 -7.85
C LEU A 63 -26.18 -8.77 -8.88
N ARG A 64 -25.67 -7.94 -9.80
CA ARG A 64 -26.46 -7.34 -10.89
C ARG A 64 -26.61 -8.25 -12.10
N SER A 65 -25.58 -9.02 -12.45
CA SER A 65 -25.56 -9.80 -13.69
C SER A 65 -25.96 -11.27 -13.55
N ASN A 66 -26.06 -11.80 -12.32
CA ASN A 66 -26.37 -13.21 -12.09
C ASN A 66 -27.47 -13.37 -11.02
N ASP A 67 -28.70 -13.60 -11.47
CA ASP A 67 -29.86 -13.75 -10.59
C ASP A 67 -29.75 -14.95 -9.64
N LYS A 68 -29.16 -16.07 -10.08
CA LYS A 68 -28.95 -17.25 -9.21
C LYS A 68 -28.01 -16.92 -8.05
N PHE A 69 -26.95 -16.15 -8.33
CA PHE A 69 -26.02 -15.71 -7.30
C PHE A 69 -26.69 -14.72 -6.33
N ARG A 70 -27.50 -13.78 -6.85
CA ARG A 70 -28.27 -12.85 -6.01
C ARG A 70 -29.22 -13.59 -5.08
N GLN A 71 -30.00 -14.54 -5.61
CA GLN A 71 -30.93 -15.37 -4.82
C GLN A 71 -30.20 -16.14 -3.71
N LEU A 72 -29.07 -16.77 -4.03
CA LEU A 72 -28.24 -17.45 -3.03
C LEU A 72 -27.78 -16.49 -1.92
N CYS A 73 -27.33 -15.28 -2.27
CA CYS A 73 -26.95 -14.28 -1.27
C CYS A 73 -28.13 -13.84 -0.40
N ASP A 74 -29.32 -13.67 -0.99
CA ASP A 74 -30.54 -13.31 -0.26
C ASP A 74 -31.02 -14.43 0.67
N GLU A 75 -30.83 -15.70 0.27
CA GLU A 75 -31.08 -16.87 1.12
C GLU A 75 -30.13 -16.88 2.32
N ILE A 76 -28.82 -16.80 2.08
CA ILE A 76 -27.81 -16.78 3.15
C ILE A 76 -28.04 -15.60 4.10
N LYS A 77 -28.43 -14.43 3.59
CA LYS A 77 -28.72 -13.24 4.41
C LYS A 77 -29.83 -13.48 5.45
N ARG A 78 -30.78 -14.38 5.17
CA ARG A 78 -31.90 -14.71 6.07
C ARG A 78 -31.51 -15.71 7.15
N GLU A 79 -30.35 -16.36 7.04
CA GLU A 79 -29.86 -17.25 8.08
C GLU A 79 -29.66 -16.47 9.40
N PRO A 80 -29.99 -17.08 10.55
CA PRO A 80 -29.94 -16.41 11.84
C PRO A 80 -28.52 -15.94 12.19
N GLU A 81 -27.48 -16.65 11.74
CA GLU A 81 -26.07 -16.27 11.92
C GLU A 81 -25.71 -14.98 11.16
N CYS A 82 -26.39 -14.71 10.04
CA CYS A 82 -26.12 -13.52 9.22
C CYS A 82 -26.87 -12.28 9.71
N ASN A 83 -27.90 -12.42 10.54
CA ASN A 83 -28.66 -11.31 11.13
C ASN A 83 -29.08 -10.24 10.10
N ASN A 84 -29.54 -10.66 8.92
CA ASN A 84 -29.91 -9.78 7.81
C ASN A 84 -28.79 -8.84 7.30
N LEU A 85 -27.53 -9.12 7.60
CA LEU A 85 -26.39 -8.40 7.03
C LEU A 85 -26.06 -8.96 5.65
N ASP A 86 -25.78 -8.06 4.72
CA ASP A 86 -25.30 -8.44 3.39
C ASP A 86 -23.82 -8.84 3.43
N VAL A 87 -23.37 -9.50 2.35
CA VAL A 87 -22.00 -10.02 2.25
C VAL A 87 -20.96 -8.90 2.44
N ILE A 88 -21.22 -7.71 1.90
CA ILE A 88 -20.30 -6.57 2.01
C ILE A 88 -20.16 -6.09 3.47
N SER A 89 -21.23 -6.14 4.27
CA SER A 89 -21.20 -5.80 5.71
C SER A 89 -20.23 -6.68 6.51
N PHE A 90 -19.99 -7.92 6.07
CA PHE A 90 -18.96 -8.79 6.65
C PHE A 90 -17.57 -8.48 6.09
N LEU A 91 -17.45 -8.29 4.78
CA LEU A 91 -16.16 -8.05 4.12
C LEU A 91 -15.49 -6.75 4.56
N ILE A 92 -16.26 -5.74 5.01
CA ILE A 92 -15.71 -4.47 5.51
C ILE A 92 -15.17 -4.57 6.94
N GLN A 93 -15.53 -5.61 7.71
CA GLN A 93 -15.16 -5.70 9.13
C GLN A 93 -13.65 -5.71 9.39
N PRO A 94 -12.80 -6.45 8.65
CA PRO A 94 -11.35 -6.40 8.85
C PRO A 94 -10.78 -5.00 8.63
N ILE A 95 -11.36 -4.23 7.73
CA ILE A 95 -10.94 -2.85 7.46
C ILE A 95 -11.22 -1.95 8.65
N GLN A 96 -12.40 -2.10 9.25
CA GLN A 96 -12.83 -1.32 10.42
C GLN A 96 -12.15 -1.78 11.72
N ARG A 97 -11.64 -3.02 11.77
CA ARG A 97 -11.13 -3.62 13.02
C ARG A 97 -9.84 -2.97 13.50
N LEU A 98 -8.89 -2.68 12.59
CA LEU A 98 -7.60 -2.10 12.98
C LEU A 98 -7.73 -0.67 13.57
N PRO A 99 -8.50 0.27 12.97
CA PRO A 99 -8.76 1.56 13.60
C PRO A 99 -9.44 1.44 14.96
N ARG A 100 -10.39 0.50 15.10
CA ARG A 100 -11.06 0.25 16.39
C ARG A 100 -10.08 -0.21 17.48
N TYR A 101 -9.08 -1.04 17.15
CA TYR A 101 -8.05 -1.42 18.13
C TYR A 101 -7.24 -0.23 18.63
N ALA A 102 -6.87 0.72 17.76
CA ALA A 102 -6.17 1.93 18.18
C ALA A 102 -7.02 2.73 19.19
N LEU A 103 -8.32 2.91 18.92
CA LEU A 103 -9.24 3.63 19.82
C LEU A 103 -9.43 2.90 21.16
N LEU A 104 -9.57 1.58 21.14
CA LEU A 104 -9.73 0.79 22.36
C LEU A 104 -8.46 0.83 23.23
N LEU A 105 -7.28 0.74 22.60
CA LEU A 105 -6.01 0.85 23.30
C LEU A 105 -5.82 2.25 23.91
N ASP A 106 -6.24 3.31 23.21
CA ASP A 106 -6.23 4.68 23.77
C ASP A 106 -7.10 4.80 25.02
N GLN A 107 -8.29 4.19 25.00
CA GLN A 107 -9.17 4.15 26.16
C GLN A 107 -8.55 3.37 27.31
N LEU A 108 -7.89 2.25 27.03
CA LEU A 108 -7.18 1.46 28.05
C LEU A 108 -6.03 2.26 28.67
N VAL A 109 -5.22 2.96 27.87
CA VAL A 109 -4.15 3.84 28.39
C VAL A 109 -4.73 4.90 29.32
N ALA A 110 -5.87 5.51 28.97
CA ALA A 110 -6.46 6.58 29.77
C ALA A 110 -6.95 6.14 31.16
N VAL A 111 -7.30 4.88 31.33
CA VAL A 111 -7.81 4.32 32.60
C VAL A 111 -6.78 3.49 33.37
N THR A 112 -5.61 3.22 32.77
CA THR A 112 -4.55 2.40 33.40
C THR A 112 -3.61 3.28 34.23
N PRO A 113 -3.39 2.97 35.52
CA PRO A 113 -2.44 3.68 36.36
C PRO A 113 -1.01 3.67 35.80
N HIS A 114 -0.23 4.74 36.02
CA HIS A 114 1.13 4.87 35.48
C HIS A 114 2.13 3.85 36.06
N ASP A 115 1.86 3.35 37.27
CA ASP A 115 2.64 2.35 37.98
C ASP A 115 2.23 0.92 37.63
N HIS A 116 1.13 0.73 36.89
CA HIS A 116 0.68 -0.59 36.45
C HIS A 116 1.66 -1.20 35.43
N PRO A 117 2.00 -2.51 35.52
CA PRO A 117 2.96 -3.15 34.62
C PRO A 117 2.56 -3.11 33.14
N ASP A 118 1.26 -2.99 32.84
CA ASP A 118 0.75 -2.91 31.46
C ASP A 118 0.87 -1.52 30.83
N ALA A 119 1.07 -0.46 31.62
CA ALA A 119 1.15 0.92 31.13
C ALA A 119 2.18 1.11 30.00
N PRO A 120 3.45 0.66 30.12
CA PRO A 120 4.42 0.79 29.03
C PRO A 120 4.05 -0.05 27.80
N TYR A 121 3.45 -1.22 27.99
CA TYR A 121 3.03 -2.08 26.88
C TYR A 121 1.86 -1.48 26.12
N LEU A 122 0.85 -0.94 26.81
CA LEU A 122 -0.29 -0.27 26.20
C LEU A 122 0.14 0.97 25.41
N LEU A 123 1.03 1.79 25.95
CA LEU A 123 1.58 2.96 25.24
C LEU A 123 2.31 2.55 23.94
N ALA A 124 3.12 1.50 24.00
CA ALA A 124 3.80 0.97 22.82
C ALA A 124 2.79 0.37 21.82
N ALA A 125 1.80 -0.37 22.30
CA ALA A 125 0.76 -0.99 21.48
C ALA A 125 -0.07 0.06 20.72
N VAL A 126 -0.50 1.14 21.40
CA VAL A 126 -1.19 2.27 20.75
C VAL A 126 -0.35 2.84 19.62
N ARG A 127 0.93 3.14 19.90
CA ARG A 127 1.84 3.73 18.90
C ARG A 127 1.98 2.84 17.68
N GLN A 128 2.20 1.54 17.88
CA GLN A 128 2.34 0.60 16.77
C GLN A 128 1.04 0.37 16.01
N ALA A 129 -0.10 0.30 16.71
CA ALA A 129 -1.42 0.15 16.07
C ALA A 129 -1.75 1.37 15.20
N ARG A 130 -1.51 2.59 15.70
CA ARG A 130 -1.69 3.84 14.92
C ARG A 130 -0.75 3.88 13.72
N ALA A 131 0.53 3.53 13.91
CA ALA A 131 1.50 3.46 12.81
C ALA A 131 1.08 2.46 11.74
N LEU A 132 0.52 1.30 12.12
CA LEU A 132 0.00 0.32 11.17
C LEU A 132 -1.21 0.86 10.40
N VAL A 133 -2.17 1.48 11.08
CA VAL A 133 -3.35 2.08 10.43
C VAL A 133 -2.92 3.18 9.45
N GLU A 134 -1.99 4.05 9.86
CA GLU A 134 -1.46 5.11 9.00
C GLU A 134 -0.68 4.55 7.82
N HIS A 135 0.13 3.51 8.03
CA HIS A 135 0.85 2.82 6.97
C HIS A 135 -0.11 2.26 5.92
N ILE A 136 -1.16 1.57 6.35
CA ILE A 136 -2.19 1.02 5.45
C ILE A 136 -2.92 2.14 4.71
N ASN A 137 -3.33 3.21 5.40
CA ASN A 137 -4.00 4.36 4.78
C ASN A 137 -3.11 5.08 3.76
N SER A 138 -1.83 5.28 4.08
CA SER A 138 -0.85 5.88 3.16
C SER A 138 -0.64 5.01 1.92
N HIS A 139 -0.54 3.69 2.12
CA HIS A 139 -0.43 2.73 1.03
C HIS A 139 -1.66 2.75 0.12
N MET A 140 -2.85 2.95 0.70
CA MET A 140 -4.10 3.13 -0.05
C MET A 140 -4.14 4.41 -0.87
N ARG A 141 -3.78 5.54 -0.27
CA ARG A 141 -3.71 6.83 -0.97
C ARG A 141 -2.75 6.75 -2.16
N THR A 142 -1.58 6.15 -1.93
CA THR A 142 -0.58 5.86 -2.95
C THR A 142 -1.18 5.08 -4.13
N ARG A 143 -1.83 3.93 -3.88
CA ARG A 143 -2.39 3.10 -4.95
C ARG A 143 -3.50 3.82 -5.72
N SER A 144 -4.37 4.55 -5.03
CA SER A 144 -5.41 5.36 -5.69
C SER A 144 -4.80 6.40 -6.63
N THR A 145 -3.72 7.07 -6.20
CA THR A 145 -2.98 8.02 -7.03
C THR A 145 -2.32 7.35 -8.22
N LEU A 146 -1.62 6.23 -8.03
CA LEU A 146 -0.99 5.47 -9.11
C LEU A 146 -2.02 4.94 -10.12
N ALA A 147 -3.19 4.48 -9.67
CA ALA A 147 -4.27 4.04 -10.54
C ALA A 147 -4.90 5.20 -11.36
N LYS A 148 -4.93 6.42 -10.83
CA LYS A 148 -5.33 7.62 -11.59
C LYS A 148 -4.29 7.95 -12.66
N ILE A 149 -3.02 8.00 -12.28
CA ILE A 149 -1.89 8.24 -13.18
C ILE A 149 -1.88 7.21 -14.31
N ALA A 150 -2.06 5.93 -14.00
CA ALA A 150 -2.06 4.88 -15.00
C ALA A 150 -3.20 5.05 -16.02
N ARG A 151 -4.40 5.47 -15.57
CA ARG A 151 -5.53 5.79 -16.46
C ARG A 151 -5.22 7.00 -17.37
N GLU A 152 -4.54 8.02 -16.86
CA GLU A 152 -4.11 9.18 -17.66
C GLU A 152 -3.10 8.78 -18.74
N LEU A 153 -2.15 7.90 -18.39
CA LEU A 153 -1.12 7.43 -19.31
C LEU A 153 -1.65 6.46 -20.38
N GLY A 154 -2.84 5.89 -20.16
CA GLY A 154 -3.53 5.01 -21.10
C GLY A 154 -2.66 3.83 -21.53
N SER A 155 -2.63 3.53 -22.83
CA SER A 155 -1.83 2.45 -23.41
C SER A 155 -0.32 2.70 -23.41
N SER A 156 0.14 3.91 -23.05
CA SER A 156 1.57 4.25 -23.08
C SER A 156 2.33 3.66 -21.90
N CYS A 157 1.63 3.24 -20.83
CA CYS A 157 2.24 2.65 -19.64
C CYS A 157 1.40 1.46 -19.18
N SER A 158 1.99 0.27 -19.14
CA SER A 158 1.27 -0.95 -18.76
C SER A 158 0.96 -0.95 -17.26
N MET A 159 -0.29 -1.19 -16.87
CA MET A 159 -0.74 -1.28 -15.46
C MET A 159 0.11 -2.19 -14.55
N PRO A 160 0.61 -3.38 -14.98
CA PRO A 160 1.44 -4.25 -14.16
C PRO A 160 2.74 -3.58 -13.69
N LEU A 161 3.18 -2.54 -14.39
CA LEU A 161 4.37 -1.78 -14.03
C LEU A 161 4.12 -0.82 -12.86
N LEU A 162 2.91 -0.28 -12.73
CA LEU A 162 2.53 0.69 -11.70
C LEU A 162 1.89 0.02 -10.46
N ASP A 163 1.41 -1.22 -10.59
CA ASP A 163 0.72 -1.96 -9.52
C ASP A 163 1.65 -2.82 -8.64
N ALA A 164 2.96 -2.54 -8.68
CA ALA A 164 3.94 -3.29 -7.88
C ALA A 164 3.66 -3.13 -6.37
N PRO A 165 3.70 -4.24 -5.59
CA PRO A 165 3.21 -4.28 -4.20
C PRO A 165 3.94 -3.36 -3.21
N PHE A 166 5.08 -2.79 -3.58
CA PHE A 166 5.89 -1.91 -2.72
C PHE A 166 6.12 -0.52 -3.31
N ARG A 167 5.46 -0.19 -4.42
CA ARG A 167 5.66 1.10 -5.08
C ARG A 167 4.88 2.19 -4.35
N SER A 168 5.61 3.20 -3.87
CA SER A 168 5.02 4.43 -3.32
C SER A 168 5.14 5.60 -4.28
N PHE A 169 4.11 6.44 -4.34
CA PHE A 169 4.13 7.68 -5.13
C PHE A 169 4.81 8.77 -4.30
N VAL A 170 5.87 9.36 -4.83
CA VAL A 170 6.65 10.40 -4.16
C VAL A 170 6.18 11.78 -4.61
N GLY A 171 5.97 11.97 -5.91
CA GLY A 171 5.54 13.26 -6.43
C GLY A 171 5.42 13.32 -7.95
N ARG A 172 4.79 14.39 -8.43
CA ARG A 172 4.71 14.75 -9.85
C ARG A 172 5.22 16.17 -10.01
N PHE A 173 6.12 16.38 -10.97
CA PHE A 173 6.78 17.64 -11.22
C PHE A 173 6.68 17.98 -12.69
N ASP A 174 6.32 19.21 -13.02
CA ASP A 174 6.30 19.67 -14.39
C ASP A 174 7.73 19.98 -14.86
N LEU A 175 8.02 19.59 -16.10
CA LEU A 175 9.30 19.87 -16.72
C LEU A 175 9.38 21.33 -17.15
N VAL A 176 10.35 22.04 -16.60
CA VAL A 176 10.74 23.36 -17.11
C VAL A 176 11.35 23.13 -18.49
N ASP A 177 10.93 23.90 -19.48
CA ASP A 177 11.37 23.85 -20.89
C ASP A 177 10.85 22.68 -21.77
N VAL A 178 10.03 21.76 -21.24
CA VAL A 178 9.34 20.75 -22.06
C VAL A 178 7.83 20.98 -22.03
N PRO A 179 7.21 21.43 -23.14
CA PRO A 179 5.77 21.72 -23.16
C PRO A 179 4.94 20.48 -22.83
N LYS A 180 4.11 20.57 -21.77
CA LYS A 180 3.30 19.46 -21.25
C LYS A 180 4.14 18.22 -20.88
N GLY A 181 5.39 18.45 -20.47
CA GLY A 181 6.25 17.43 -19.90
C GLY A 181 6.04 17.32 -18.39
N SER A 182 5.96 16.12 -17.84
CA SER A 182 5.99 15.93 -16.39
C SER A 182 6.77 14.68 -15.97
N PHE A 183 7.53 14.81 -14.89
CA PHE A 183 8.17 13.74 -14.15
C PHE A 183 7.24 13.19 -13.08
N ILE A 184 7.07 11.88 -13.06
CA ILE A 184 6.36 11.17 -11.98
C ILE A 184 7.40 10.32 -11.25
N LEU A 185 7.61 10.63 -9.98
CA LEU A 185 8.55 9.95 -9.10
C LEU A 185 7.81 8.96 -8.21
N THR A 186 8.31 7.74 -8.18
CA THR A 186 7.89 6.69 -7.25
C THR A 186 9.11 6.17 -6.46
N SER A 187 8.92 5.34 -5.44
CA SER A 187 10.01 4.82 -4.59
C SER A 187 11.14 4.15 -5.35
N ASP A 188 10.83 3.53 -6.48
CA ASP A 188 11.74 2.65 -7.22
C ASP A 188 11.82 3.01 -8.71
N LEU A 189 10.95 3.90 -9.20
CA LEU A 189 10.86 4.25 -10.62
C LEU A 189 10.55 5.74 -10.85
N VAL A 190 11.16 6.30 -11.89
CA VAL A 190 10.84 7.58 -12.49
C VAL A 190 10.19 7.39 -13.85
N ILE A 191 9.08 8.08 -14.08
CA ILE A 191 8.34 8.05 -15.34
C ILE A 191 8.37 9.45 -15.93
N ILE A 192 8.89 9.56 -17.16
CA ILE A 192 8.88 10.81 -17.91
C ILE A 192 7.70 10.78 -18.86
N THR A 193 6.89 11.82 -18.80
CA THR A 193 5.73 11.98 -19.67
C THR A 193 5.91 13.21 -20.54
N ILE A 194 5.53 13.13 -21.81
CA ILE A 194 5.52 14.26 -22.75
C ILE A 194 4.19 14.24 -23.49
N LYS A 195 3.43 15.34 -23.43
CA LYS A 195 2.08 15.46 -24.01
C LYS A 195 1.14 14.33 -23.54
N GLY A 196 1.22 13.96 -22.26
CA GLY A 196 0.37 12.92 -21.65
C GLY A 196 0.75 11.47 -21.97
N LYS A 197 1.84 11.21 -22.70
CA LYS A 197 2.33 9.86 -22.98
C LYS A 197 3.60 9.58 -22.19
N ALA A 198 3.70 8.39 -21.60
CA ALA A 198 4.96 7.91 -21.03
C ALA A 198 6.01 7.73 -22.14
N ARG A 199 7.19 8.30 -21.95
CA ARG A 199 8.31 8.30 -22.91
C ARG A 199 9.53 7.57 -22.41
N ALA A 200 9.77 7.60 -21.11
CA ALA A 200 10.91 6.93 -20.50
C ALA A 200 10.55 6.42 -19.10
N LEU A 201 11.21 5.34 -18.72
CA LEU A 201 10.99 4.65 -17.47
C LEU A 201 12.35 4.26 -16.88
N TRP A 202 12.70 4.85 -15.76
CA TRP A 202 14.04 4.75 -15.18
C TRP A 202 13.99 4.29 -13.73
N PRO A 203 14.69 3.22 -13.34
CA PRO A 203 14.83 2.87 -11.93
C PRO A 203 15.52 3.99 -11.16
N VAL A 204 14.97 4.37 -10.00
CA VAL A 204 15.52 5.48 -9.19
C VAL A 204 16.98 5.22 -8.79
N HIS A 205 17.32 3.96 -8.49
CA HIS A 205 18.68 3.57 -8.14
C HIS A 205 19.68 3.66 -9.30
N LEU A 206 19.25 3.92 -10.54
CA LEU A 206 20.15 4.16 -11.67
C LEU A 206 20.32 5.65 -11.97
N MET A 207 19.53 6.54 -11.36
CA MET A 207 19.66 7.99 -11.59
C MET A 207 21.00 8.55 -11.11
N TRP A 208 21.54 8.02 -10.01
CA TRP A 208 22.81 8.49 -9.45
C TRP A 208 24.04 7.90 -10.14
N ALA A 209 23.87 6.82 -10.92
CA ALA A 209 24.97 6.22 -11.68
C ALA A 209 25.39 7.09 -12.89
N SER A 210 24.46 7.84 -13.48
CA SER A 210 24.75 8.73 -14.63
C SER A 210 25.22 10.13 -14.24
N VAL A 211 25.05 10.55 -12.98
CA VAL A 211 25.45 11.89 -12.49
C VAL A 211 26.89 11.88 -11.92
N MET A 212 27.47 10.70 -11.71
CA MET A 212 28.77 10.51 -11.04
C MET A 212 29.95 10.25 -11.99
N ASP A 213 29.84 10.56 -13.29
CA ASP A 213 31.00 10.66 -14.18
C ASP A 213 31.39 12.13 -14.36
N PRO A 214 32.30 12.68 -13.53
CA PRO A 214 32.97 13.92 -13.87
C PRO A 214 34.01 13.58 -14.93
N THR A 215 33.67 13.70 -16.21
CA THR A 215 34.73 13.79 -17.23
C THR A 215 35.53 15.07 -16.95
N PRO A 216 36.84 14.97 -16.66
CA PRO A 216 37.64 16.16 -16.42
C PRO A 216 37.83 16.91 -17.74
N ASP A 217 37.63 18.22 -17.68
CA ASP A 217 38.04 19.17 -18.70
C ASP A 217 39.43 18.84 -19.25
N SER A 218 39.57 18.82 -20.58
CA SER A 218 40.86 19.02 -21.23
C SER A 218 40.71 20.21 -22.20
N PRO A 219 41.48 21.29 -22.00
CA PRO A 219 41.36 22.51 -22.79
C PRO A 219 42.05 22.35 -24.15
N GLY A 220 41.65 23.23 -25.08
CA GLY A 220 41.80 23.08 -26.51
C GLY A 220 43.22 23.03 -27.08
N GLU A 221 43.28 22.54 -28.31
CA GLU A 221 44.20 23.02 -29.33
C GLU A 221 43.56 22.83 -30.71
N ALA A 222 43.44 23.93 -31.45
CA ALA A 222 43.00 23.95 -32.84
C ALA A 222 44.21 24.27 -33.71
N VAL A 223 44.58 23.38 -34.65
CA VAL A 223 45.24 23.77 -35.91
C VAL A 223 44.88 22.78 -37.02
N ALA A 224 44.59 23.35 -38.19
CA ALA A 224 44.14 22.75 -39.44
C ALA A 224 45.15 21.84 -40.17
N GLY A 225 44.64 21.00 -41.06
CA GLY A 225 45.42 20.26 -42.06
C GLY A 225 44.54 19.56 -43.09
N ASP A 226 44.71 19.96 -44.35
CA ASP A 226 44.04 19.58 -45.60
C ASP A 226 43.94 18.07 -45.94
N GLY A 227 43.01 17.72 -46.83
CA GLY A 227 43.24 16.63 -47.81
C GLY A 227 42.16 15.55 -48.00
N ALA A 228 41.32 15.77 -49.03
CA ALA A 228 40.90 14.81 -50.06
C ALA A 228 40.15 13.48 -49.74
N SER A 229 38.97 13.37 -50.40
CA SER A 229 38.40 12.20 -51.13
C SER A 229 38.29 10.84 -50.44
N ASP A 230 37.06 10.33 -50.31
CA ASP A 230 36.39 9.42 -51.27
C ASP A 230 35.31 8.57 -50.56
N GLY A 231 34.34 8.08 -51.34
CA GLY A 231 33.04 7.55 -50.94
C GLY A 231 32.98 6.33 -50.01
N GLY A 232 31.76 6.06 -49.56
CA GLY A 232 31.44 4.85 -48.80
C GLY A 232 30.09 4.90 -48.12
N SER A 233 29.05 4.48 -48.85
CA SER A 233 27.77 4.01 -48.31
C SER A 233 27.98 2.95 -47.21
N VAL A 234 27.10 2.90 -46.21
CA VAL A 234 26.22 1.74 -45.94
C VAL A 234 25.67 1.80 -44.49
N THR A 235 24.36 1.62 -44.45
CA THR A 235 23.44 1.23 -43.38
C THR A 235 23.93 0.13 -42.44
N TYR A 236 23.54 0.20 -41.16
CA TYR A 236 22.55 -0.69 -40.51
C TYR A 236 22.06 -0.03 -39.22
#